data_AF-A0A7Y1UNF8-F1
#
_entry.id   AF-A0A7Y1UNF8-F1
#
_cell.length_a   1.000
_cell.length_b   1.000
_cell.length_c   1.000
_cell.angle_alpha   90.00
_cell.angle_beta   90.00
_cell.angle_gamma   90.00
#
_symmetry.space_group_name_H-M   'P 1'
#
loop_
_entity.id
_entity.type
_entity.pdbx_description
1 polymer ?
#
loop_
_entity_poly.entity_id
_entity_poly.type
_entity_poly.pdbx_seq_one_letter_code
_entity_poly.pdbx_strand_id
1 'polypeptide(L)'
;MIDLRSDTVTAPTDAMRKVIAEAEVGDDVYHDDPGVLALEEHVAGLLGKEAAMYVPTGTMSNQTALRVHTDPGDIVIAAQGAHINGHELGAPAVLSGIRIRELPAPRGTFTPDQVRSAIAVPPASMPSSLFEPTTLVAAENTHNEAGGTVWPLDLLSSVAATAHELGLAAHLDGARLWNAAVASGVAEREFAAGFDTISVCFSK
;
A
#
# COMPACT_ATOMS: atom_id res chain seq x y z
N MET A 1 20.86 -19.89 -16.14
CA MET A 1 19.68 -19.28 -16.80
C MET A 1 19.63 -17.83 -16.32
N ILE A 2 19.48 -16.86 -17.21
CA ILE A 2 19.31 -15.44 -16.85
C ILE A 2 17.81 -15.15 -16.92
N ASP A 3 17.21 -14.73 -15.81
CA ASP A 3 15.78 -14.43 -15.73
C ASP A 3 15.57 -12.97 -15.33
N LEU A 4 15.04 -12.17 -16.26
CA LEU A 4 14.81 -10.72 -16.11
C LEU A 4 13.31 -10.38 -16.17
N ARG A 5 12.43 -11.37 -15.91
CA ARG A 5 10.98 -11.16 -15.96
C ARG A 5 10.48 -10.28 -14.82
N SER A 6 11.00 -10.51 -13.61
CA SER A 6 10.63 -9.78 -12.39
C SER A 6 11.62 -10.12 -11.28
N ASP A 7 11.67 -9.29 -10.24
CA ASP A 7 12.34 -9.58 -8.97
C ASP A 7 11.60 -10.66 -8.14
N THR A 8 10.34 -10.97 -8.47
CA THR A 8 9.60 -12.09 -7.84
C THR A 8 10.18 -13.48 -8.13
N VAL A 9 11.17 -13.59 -9.01
CA VAL A 9 11.83 -14.87 -9.34
C VAL A 9 12.96 -15.23 -8.36
N THR A 10 13.21 -14.38 -7.36
CA THR A 10 14.20 -14.64 -6.31
C THR A 10 13.89 -15.96 -5.60
N ALA A 11 14.96 -16.65 -5.18
CA ALA A 11 14.87 -17.89 -4.42
C ALA A 11 15.59 -17.71 -3.08
N PRO A 12 15.14 -18.38 -2.00
CA PRO A 12 15.83 -18.33 -0.72
C PRO A 12 17.29 -18.75 -0.85
N THR A 13 18.19 -17.94 -0.29
CA THR A 13 19.61 -18.26 -0.13
C THR A 13 19.80 -19.44 0.81
N ASP A 14 20.97 -20.07 0.80
CA ASP A 14 21.26 -21.19 1.72
C ASP A 14 21.14 -20.78 3.19
N ALA A 15 21.53 -19.54 3.52
CA ALA A 15 21.36 -18.99 4.86
C ALA A 15 19.87 -18.86 5.25
N MET A 16 19.03 -18.32 4.34
CA MET A 16 17.59 -18.24 4.56
C MET A 16 16.97 -19.63 4.72
N ARG A 17 17.36 -20.61 3.88
CA ARG A 17 16.87 -22.00 3.96
C ARG A 17 17.21 -22.64 5.31
N LYS A 18 18.40 -22.37 5.82
CA LYS A 18 18.82 -22.85 7.14
C LYS A 18 17.96 -22.24 8.25
N VAL A 19 17.77 -20.91 8.24
CA VAL A 19 16.91 -20.22 9.22
C VAL A 19 15.48 -20.78 9.17
N ILE A 20 14.91 -20.98 7.98
CA ILE A 20 13.56 -21.55 7.82
C ILE A 20 13.48 -22.97 8.37
N ALA A 21 14.49 -23.81 8.11
CA ALA A 21 14.50 -25.20 8.57
C ALA A 21 14.67 -25.35 10.09
N GLU A 22 15.27 -24.34 10.74
CA GLU A 22 15.59 -24.33 12.17
C GLU A 22 14.65 -23.44 12.98
N ALA A 23 13.68 -22.77 12.34
CA ALA A 23 12.78 -21.82 12.99
C ALA A 23 11.89 -22.51 14.05
N GLU A 24 11.81 -21.89 15.22
CA GLU A 24 10.76 -22.19 16.19
C GLU A 24 9.43 -21.65 15.66
N VAL A 25 8.37 -22.47 15.73
CA VAL A 25 7.05 -22.16 15.16
C VAL A 25 5.95 -22.42 16.18
N GLY A 26 4.84 -21.73 16.01
CA GLY A 26 3.63 -21.86 16.81
C GLY A 26 2.37 -21.91 15.93
N ASP A 27 1.22 -21.68 16.55
CA ASP A 27 -0.06 -21.48 15.89
C ASP A 27 -0.40 -19.98 15.85
N ASP A 28 -0.19 -19.38 14.68
CA ASP A 28 -0.42 -17.95 14.46
C ASP A 28 -1.87 -17.49 14.74
N VAL A 29 -2.86 -18.39 14.63
CA VAL A 29 -4.26 -18.06 14.99
C VAL A 29 -4.40 -17.80 16.50
N TYR A 30 -3.59 -18.46 17.33
CA TYR A 30 -3.52 -18.22 18.77
C TYR A 30 -2.45 -17.19 19.15
N HIS A 31 -1.75 -16.61 18.16
CA HIS A 31 -0.74 -15.59 18.34
C HIS A 31 0.44 -16.04 19.22
N ASP A 32 0.88 -17.30 19.04
CA ASP A 32 2.01 -17.88 19.77
C ASP A 32 3.17 -18.34 18.86
N ASP A 33 3.15 -18.00 17.56
CA ASP A 33 4.30 -18.21 16.67
C ASP A 33 5.39 -17.13 16.91
N PRO A 34 6.56 -17.50 17.47
CA PRO A 34 7.58 -16.52 17.84
C PRO A 34 8.25 -15.85 16.64
N GLY A 35 8.30 -16.54 15.49
CA GLY A 35 8.90 -16.02 14.26
C GLY A 35 8.02 -14.94 13.62
N VAL A 36 6.71 -15.17 13.58
CA VAL A 36 5.74 -14.18 13.08
C VAL A 36 5.72 -12.94 13.96
N LEU A 37 5.61 -13.12 15.28
CA LEU A 37 5.63 -12.01 16.25
C LEU A 37 6.88 -11.13 16.12
N ALA A 38 8.05 -11.76 16.05
CA ALA A 38 9.31 -11.05 15.92
C ALA A 38 9.41 -10.29 14.59
N LEU A 39 8.91 -10.87 13.49
CA LEU A 39 8.86 -10.21 12.19
C LEU A 39 7.94 -8.98 12.24
N GLU A 40 6.74 -9.13 12.78
CA GLU A 40 5.75 -8.05 12.87
C GLU A 40 6.24 -6.91 13.76
N GLU A 41 6.76 -7.20 14.96
CA GLU A 41 7.33 -6.20 15.86
C GLU A 41 8.49 -5.46 15.21
N HIS A 42 9.39 -6.18 14.55
CA HIS A 42 10.53 -5.59 13.87
C HIS A 42 10.10 -4.64 12.73
N VAL A 43 9.17 -5.08 11.89
CA VAL A 43 8.69 -4.28 10.74
C VAL A 43 7.89 -3.08 11.21
N ALA A 44 7.04 -3.23 12.22
CA ALA A 44 6.33 -2.11 12.85
C ALA A 44 7.32 -1.06 13.37
N GLY A 45 8.38 -1.50 14.08
CA GLY A 45 9.44 -0.62 14.56
C GLY A 45 10.22 0.08 13.45
N LEU A 46 10.56 -0.62 12.36
CA LEU A 46 11.26 -0.04 11.20
C LEU A 46 10.43 1.04 10.49
N LEU A 47 9.13 0.81 10.35
CA LEU A 47 8.22 1.71 9.63
C LEU A 47 7.58 2.78 10.53
N GLY A 48 7.84 2.73 11.84
CA GLY A 48 7.25 3.65 12.82
C GLY A 48 5.73 3.46 12.97
N LYS A 49 5.25 2.21 12.89
CA LYS A 49 3.83 1.85 13.08
C LYS A 49 3.62 1.19 14.43
N GLU A 50 2.39 1.26 14.91
CA GLU A 50 2.00 0.67 16.20
C GLU A 50 1.99 -0.86 16.16
N ALA A 51 1.66 -1.43 15.00
CA ALA A 51 1.61 -2.87 14.77
C ALA A 51 1.87 -3.19 13.29
N ALA A 52 2.13 -4.45 13.01
CA ALA A 52 2.18 -5.02 11.67
C ALA A 52 1.45 -6.36 11.66
N MET A 53 1.11 -6.85 10.46
CA MET A 53 0.50 -8.16 10.28
C MET A 53 1.16 -8.87 9.09
N TYR A 54 1.66 -10.08 9.29
CA TYR A 54 2.15 -10.90 8.20
C TYR A 54 1.00 -11.44 7.36
N VAL A 55 1.15 -11.38 6.04
CA VAL A 55 0.19 -11.96 5.10
C VAL A 55 0.91 -12.69 3.97
N PRO A 56 0.29 -13.71 3.36
CA PRO A 56 0.96 -14.53 2.35
C PRO A 56 1.34 -13.79 1.05
N THR A 57 0.63 -12.72 0.68
CA THR A 57 0.86 -12.01 -0.59
C THR A 57 0.69 -10.50 -0.46
N GLY A 58 1.39 -9.74 -1.32
CA GLY A 58 1.20 -8.29 -1.44
C GLY A 58 -0.24 -7.91 -1.80
N THR A 59 -0.92 -8.71 -2.63
CA THR A 59 -2.35 -8.53 -2.92
C THR A 59 -3.19 -8.66 -1.65
N MET A 60 -2.97 -9.68 -0.81
CA MET A 60 -3.73 -9.79 0.44
C MET A 60 -3.47 -8.61 1.38
N SER A 61 -2.23 -8.12 1.43
CA SER A 61 -1.86 -6.92 2.22
C SER A 61 -2.67 -5.70 1.77
N ASN A 62 -2.62 -5.39 0.46
CA ASN A 62 -3.37 -4.27 -0.11
C ASN A 62 -4.87 -4.45 0.11
N GLN A 63 -5.43 -5.62 -0.21
CA GLN A 63 -6.87 -5.87 -0.05
C GLN A 63 -7.34 -5.78 1.41
N THR A 64 -6.50 -6.18 2.36
CA THR A 64 -6.78 -5.99 3.80
C THR A 64 -6.84 -4.51 4.14
N ALA A 65 -5.84 -3.72 3.72
CA ALA A 65 -5.81 -2.28 3.96
C ALA A 65 -7.02 -1.58 3.32
N LEU A 66 -7.36 -1.90 2.06
CA LEU A 66 -8.54 -1.38 1.40
C LEU A 66 -9.80 -1.72 2.20
N ARG A 67 -9.96 -2.97 2.64
CA ARG A 67 -11.14 -3.42 3.39
C ARG A 67 -11.29 -2.75 4.75
N VAL A 68 -10.20 -2.44 5.44
CA VAL A 68 -10.22 -1.78 6.76
C VAL A 68 -10.63 -0.31 6.65
N HIS A 69 -10.29 0.35 5.53
CA HIS A 69 -10.52 1.78 5.33
C HIS A 69 -11.77 2.11 4.51
N THR A 70 -12.54 1.11 4.06
CA THR A 70 -13.66 1.35 3.14
C THR A 70 -14.88 0.48 3.45
N ASP A 71 -16.05 1.00 3.11
CA ASP A 71 -17.32 0.27 3.03
C ASP A 71 -17.73 0.01 1.57
N PRO A 72 -18.59 -0.99 1.30
CA PRO A 72 -19.12 -1.22 -0.04
C PRO A 72 -19.83 0.02 -0.60
N GLY A 73 -19.44 0.44 -1.80
CA GLY A 73 -19.90 1.68 -2.44
C GLY A 73 -18.93 2.85 -2.33
N ASP A 74 -17.89 2.73 -1.49
CA ASP A 74 -16.85 3.74 -1.36
C ASP A 74 -15.93 3.82 -2.59
N ILE A 75 -15.28 4.98 -2.71
CA ILE A 75 -14.29 5.29 -3.72
C ILE A 75 -12.90 5.44 -3.09
N VAL A 76 -11.95 4.77 -3.72
CA VAL A 76 -10.52 4.89 -3.44
C VAL A 76 -9.85 5.69 -4.56
N ILE A 77 -9.14 6.76 -4.23
CA ILE A 77 -8.33 7.51 -5.19
C ILE A 77 -6.97 6.81 -5.33
N ALA A 78 -6.51 6.55 -6.54
CA ALA A 78 -5.18 6.00 -6.79
C ALA A 78 -4.60 6.49 -8.13
N ALA A 79 -3.30 6.28 -8.33
CA ALA A 79 -2.67 6.53 -9.63
C ALA A 79 -3.24 5.62 -10.72
N GLN A 80 -3.36 6.13 -11.94
CA GLN A 80 -3.53 5.30 -13.12
C GLN A 80 -2.33 4.34 -13.24
N GLY A 81 -2.61 3.05 -13.43
CA GLY A 81 -1.58 2.00 -13.47
C GLY A 81 -1.10 1.50 -12.11
N ALA A 82 -1.76 1.89 -11.02
CA ALA A 82 -1.50 1.32 -9.70
C ALA A 82 -1.83 -0.18 -9.66
N HIS A 83 -1.04 -0.96 -8.91
CA HIS A 83 -1.15 -2.41 -8.80
C HIS A 83 -2.55 -2.85 -8.34
N ILE A 84 -3.10 -2.16 -7.34
CA ILE A 84 -4.44 -2.40 -6.79
C ILE A 84 -5.57 -2.28 -7.84
N ASN A 85 -5.32 -1.59 -8.96
CA ASN A 85 -6.30 -1.39 -10.01
C ASN A 85 -6.17 -2.42 -11.15
N GLY A 86 -4.95 -2.63 -11.65
CA GLY A 86 -4.72 -3.46 -12.85
C GLY A 86 -4.27 -4.91 -12.57
N HIS A 87 -3.65 -5.16 -11.42
CA HIS A 87 -2.83 -6.36 -11.20
C HIS A 87 -3.32 -7.23 -10.03
N GLU A 88 -4.54 -7.00 -9.56
CA GLU A 88 -5.16 -7.74 -8.46
C GLU A 88 -6.51 -8.38 -8.85
N LEU A 89 -6.69 -8.70 -10.14
CA LEU A 89 -7.87 -9.42 -10.66
C LEU A 89 -9.21 -8.73 -10.36
N GLY A 90 -9.22 -7.40 -10.20
CA GLY A 90 -10.41 -6.66 -9.80
C GLY A 90 -10.84 -6.91 -8.35
N ALA A 91 -9.94 -7.41 -7.50
CA ALA A 91 -10.20 -7.71 -6.09
C ALA A 91 -10.87 -6.57 -5.29
N PRO A 92 -10.53 -5.27 -5.48
CA PRO A 92 -11.23 -4.21 -4.75
C PRO A 92 -12.76 -4.26 -4.94
N ALA A 93 -13.22 -4.47 -6.18
CA ALA A 93 -14.64 -4.54 -6.49
C ALA A 93 -15.29 -5.82 -5.96
N VAL A 94 -14.60 -6.96 -6.03
CA VAL A 94 -15.16 -8.27 -5.67
C VAL A 94 -15.16 -8.50 -4.16
N LEU A 95 -14.09 -8.10 -3.47
CA LEU A 95 -13.89 -8.40 -2.04
C LEU A 95 -14.45 -7.30 -1.14
N SER A 96 -14.32 -6.05 -1.55
CA SER A 96 -14.69 -4.89 -0.74
C SER A 96 -15.89 -4.10 -1.29
N GLY A 97 -16.32 -4.38 -2.53
CA GLY A 97 -17.46 -3.69 -3.14
C GLY A 97 -17.17 -2.24 -3.49
N ILE A 98 -15.90 -1.89 -3.71
CA ILE A 98 -15.44 -0.52 -3.93
C ILE A 98 -15.00 -0.30 -5.38
N ARG A 99 -14.88 0.97 -5.76
CA ARG A 99 -14.32 1.38 -7.05
C ARG A 99 -13.07 2.23 -6.83
N ILE A 100 -12.09 2.06 -7.72
CA ILE A 100 -10.94 2.94 -7.80
C ILE A 100 -11.22 4.10 -8.76
N ARG A 101 -10.99 5.33 -8.30
CA ARG A 101 -10.96 6.53 -9.11
C ARG A 101 -9.51 6.87 -9.44
N GLU A 102 -9.15 6.66 -10.70
CA GLU A 102 -7.80 6.85 -11.18
C GLU A 102 -7.46 8.32 -11.40
N LEU A 103 -6.24 8.71 -11.01
CA LEU A 103 -5.64 9.99 -11.33
C LEU A 103 -4.59 9.83 -12.43
N PRO A 104 -4.54 10.75 -13.41
CA PRO A 104 -3.41 10.80 -14.34
C PRO A 104 -2.09 10.93 -13.58
N ALA A 105 -1.20 9.96 -13.74
CA ALA A 105 0.05 9.85 -12.99
C ALA A 105 1.20 9.37 -13.87
N PRO A 106 1.75 10.21 -14.78
CA PRO A 106 2.75 9.78 -15.77
C PRO A 106 4.05 9.19 -15.18
N ARG A 107 4.35 9.52 -13.93
CA ARG A 107 5.48 8.97 -13.16
C ARG A 107 5.02 8.17 -11.94
N GLY A 108 3.80 7.64 -11.97
CA GLY A 108 3.19 6.99 -10.81
C GLY A 108 2.92 7.92 -9.62
N THR A 109 3.04 9.22 -9.83
CA THR A 109 2.91 10.28 -8.83
C THR A 109 1.78 11.22 -9.22
N PHE A 110 1.09 11.76 -8.22
CA PHE A 110 0.00 12.73 -8.38
C PHE A 110 0.06 13.80 -7.29
N THR A 111 -0.65 14.91 -7.48
CA THR A 111 -0.58 16.09 -6.61
C THR A 111 -1.74 16.21 -5.63
N PRO A 112 -1.57 16.97 -4.53
CA PRO A 112 -2.66 17.38 -3.65
C PRO A 112 -3.89 17.94 -4.39
N ASP A 113 -3.66 18.79 -5.41
CA ASP A 113 -4.74 19.41 -6.18
C ASP A 113 -5.52 18.37 -7.00
N GLN A 114 -4.84 17.33 -7.51
CA GLN A 114 -5.52 16.22 -8.18
C GLN A 114 -6.39 15.44 -7.19
N VAL A 115 -5.93 15.20 -5.96
CA VAL A 115 -6.74 14.56 -4.90
C VAL A 115 -7.98 15.40 -4.60
N ARG A 116 -7.82 16.71 -4.34
CA ARG A 116 -8.95 17.62 -4.05
C ARG A 116 -9.96 17.65 -5.19
N SER A 117 -9.48 17.73 -6.43
CA SER A 117 -10.33 17.78 -7.62
C SER A 117 -11.05 16.47 -7.90
N ALA A 118 -10.53 15.36 -7.38
CA ALA A 118 -11.09 14.04 -7.54
C ALA A 118 -12.14 13.69 -6.50
N ILE A 119 -12.43 14.52 -5.50
CA ILE A 119 -13.55 14.29 -4.58
C ILE A 119 -14.85 14.81 -5.21
N ALA A 120 -15.90 14.00 -5.17
CA ALA A 120 -17.21 14.43 -5.63
C ALA A 120 -17.77 15.49 -4.65
N VAL A 121 -18.01 16.71 -5.13
CA VAL A 121 -18.69 17.75 -4.36
C VAL A 121 -20.15 17.81 -4.80
N PRO A 122 -21.11 17.37 -3.97
CA PRO A 122 -22.53 17.46 -4.30
C PRO A 122 -22.95 18.93 -4.46
N PRO A 123 -23.74 19.29 -5.48
CA PRO A 123 -24.44 20.57 -5.49
C PRO A 123 -25.32 20.69 -4.24
N ALA A 124 -25.39 21.88 -3.64
CA ALA A 124 -26.20 22.13 -2.43
C ALA A 124 -27.69 21.78 -2.59
N SER A 125 -28.18 21.68 -3.83
CA SER A 125 -29.56 21.31 -4.17
C SER A 125 -29.81 19.80 -4.19
N MET A 126 -28.78 18.95 -4.04
CA MET A 126 -28.89 17.49 -4.12
C MET A 126 -28.44 16.85 -2.81
N PRO A 127 -29.10 15.78 -2.34
CA PRO A 127 -28.67 15.06 -1.16
C PRO A 127 -27.33 14.34 -1.43
N SER A 128 -26.40 14.44 -0.48
CA SER A 128 -25.07 13.82 -0.57
C SER A 128 -25.13 12.29 -0.72
N SER A 129 -26.21 11.65 -0.26
CA SER A 129 -26.44 10.20 -0.39
C SER A 129 -26.58 9.70 -1.83
N LEU A 130 -26.69 10.59 -2.82
CA LEU A 130 -26.68 10.23 -4.24
C LEU A 130 -25.27 10.21 -4.85
N PHE A 131 -24.26 10.58 -4.09
CA PHE A 131 -22.88 10.66 -4.54
C PHE A 131 -22.04 9.60 -3.86
N GLU A 132 -21.05 9.11 -4.61
CA GLU A 132 -20.13 8.08 -4.15
C GLU A 132 -19.13 8.68 -3.14
N PRO A 133 -19.12 8.22 -1.87
CA PRO A 133 -18.22 8.74 -0.86
C PRO A 133 -16.78 8.33 -1.19
N THR A 134 -15.87 9.30 -1.16
CA THR A 134 -14.43 9.00 -1.20
C THR A 134 -13.95 8.85 0.23
N THR A 135 -13.23 7.77 0.53
CA THR A 135 -12.80 7.47 1.91
C THR A 135 -11.32 7.16 2.03
N LEU A 136 -10.63 6.88 0.93
CA LEU A 136 -9.22 6.48 0.94
C LEU A 136 -8.45 7.08 -0.25
N VAL A 137 -7.22 7.50 0.01
CA VAL A 137 -6.20 7.76 -1.02
C VAL A 137 -5.12 6.68 -0.91
N ALA A 138 -4.84 5.99 -2.01
CA ALA A 138 -3.79 4.99 -2.09
C ALA A 138 -2.65 5.48 -3.01
N ALA A 139 -1.42 5.46 -2.48
CA ALA A 139 -0.19 5.71 -3.25
C ALA A 139 0.59 4.41 -3.43
N GLU A 140 1.44 4.34 -4.47
CA GLU A 140 2.34 3.20 -4.71
C GLU A 140 3.78 3.70 -4.83
N ASN A 141 4.68 3.19 -4.00
CA ASN A 141 6.09 3.60 -3.99
C ASN A 141 7.04 2.40 -3.74
N THR A 142 7.88 2.02 -4.70
CA THR A 142 8.01 2.54 -6.07
C THR A 142 6.85 2.14 -6.98
N HIS A 143 6.51 2.96 -7.97
CA HIS A 143 5.40 2.66 -8.87
C HIS A 143 5.80 1.72 -10.04
N ASN A 144 5.13 0.59 -10.14
CA ASN A 144 5.47 -0.53 -11.02
C ASN A 144 5.32 -0.18 -12.51
N GLU A 145 4.13 0.24 -12.95
CA GLU A 145 3.86 0.54 -14.36
C GLU A 145 4.61 1.79 -14.87
N ALA A 146 5.10 2.63 -13.95
CA ALA A 146 5.90 3.81 -14.29
C ALA A 146 7.40 3.50 -14.36
N GLY A 147 7.80 2.22 -14.29
CA GLY A 147 9.18 1.77 -14.42
C GLY A 147 9.98 1.84 -13.10
N GLY A 148 9.33 1.62 -11.96
CA GLY A 148 9.99 1.62 -10.65
C GLY A 148 10.35 3.02 -10.16
N THR A 149 9.58 4.03 -10.54
CA THR A 149 9.82 5.41 -10.11
C THR A 149 9.58 5.59 -8.62
N VAL A 150 10.46 6.37 -7.99
CA VAL A 150 10.37 6.77 -6.59
C VAL A 150 9.59 8.07 -6.46
N TRP A 151 8.65 8.14 -5.52
CA TRP A 151 8.01 9.40 -5.14
C TRP A 151 9.02 10.36 -4.49
N PRO A 152 9.02 11.66 -4.87
CA PRO A 152 9.61 12.69 -4.02
C PRO A 152 8.91 12.69 -2.65
N LEU A 153 9.68 12.63 -1.56
CA LEU A 153 9.13 12.50 -0.20
C LEU A 153 8.13 13.61 0.12
N ASP A 154 8.51 14.86 -0.13
CA ASP A 154 7.72 16.04 0.16
C ASP A 154 6.38 16.06 -0.61
N LEU A 155 6.37 15.52 -1.83
CA LEU A 155 5.14 15.36 -2.60
C LEU A 155 4.24 14.25 -2.01
N LEU A 156 4.83 13.10 -1.68
CA LEU A 156 4.11 11.98 -1.07
C LEU A 156 3.49 12.38 0.27
N SER A 157 4.25 13.05 1.14
CA SER A 157 3.78 13.55 2.43
C SER A 157 2.68 14.60 2.26
N SER A 158 2.79 15.49 1.26
CA SER A 158 1.75 16.48 0.98
C SER A 158 0.43 15.84 0.51
N VAL A 159 0.51 14.75 -0.24
CA VAL A 159 -0.67 13.96 -0.66
C VAL A 159 -1.32 13.30 0.55
N ALA A 160 -0.54 12.65 1.42
CA ALA A 160 -1.07 12.02 2.63
C ALA A 160 -1.72 13.05 3.56
N ALA A 161 -1.06 14.18 3.81
CA ALA A 161 -1.63 15.28 4.61
C ALA A 161 -2.93 15.81 4.00
N THR A 162 -2.99 15.96 2.67
CA THR A 162 -4.21 16.40 1.97
C THR A 162 -5.35 15.38 2.11
N ALA A 163 -5.05 14.08 2.11
CA ALA A 163 -6.05 13.05 2.37
C ALA A 163 -6.67 13.26 3.76
N HIS A 164 -5.84 13.41 4.80
CA HIS A 164 -6.30 13.65 6.17
C HIS A 164 -7.08 14.96 6.34
N GLU A 165 -6.65 16.05 5.71
CA GLU A 165 -7.40 17.33 5.71
C GLU A 165 -8.81 17.19 5.12
N LEU A 166 -8.99 16.28 4.17
CA LEU A 166 -10.26 15.98 3.52
C LEU A 166 -11.07 14.90 4.26
N GLY A 167 -10.57 14.41 5.40
CA GLY A 167 -11.20 13.36 6.20
C GLY A 167 -11.08 11.96 5.58
N LEU A 168 -10.11 11.75 4.68
CA LEU A 168 -9.82 10.47 4.05
C LEU A 168 -8.70 9.75 4.81
N ALA A 169 -8.71 8.43 4.81
CA ALA A 169 -7.53 7.64 5.15
C ALA A 169 -6.48 7.68 4.03
N ALA A 170 -5.26 7.28 4.34
CA ALA A 170 -4.14 7.15 3.40
C ALA A 170 -3.49 5.76 3.50
N HIS A 171 -3.37 5.08 2.37
CA HIS A 171 -2.65 3.80 2.24
C HIS A 171 -1.44 3.93 1.32
N LEU A 172 -0.32 3.29 1.69
CA LEU A 172 0.87 3.18 0.84
C LEU A 172 1.10 1.71 0.44
N ASP A 173 0.94 1.42 -0.85
CA ASP A 173 1.50 0.20 -1.45
C ASP A 173 3.02 0.39 -1.58
N GLY A 174 3.73 -0.15 -0.60
CA GLY A 174 5.18 -0.17 -0.52
C GLY A 174 5.77 -1.52 -0.91
N ALA A 175 5.19 -2.24 -1.87
CA ALA A 175 5.72 -3.53 -2.32
C ALA A 175 7.22 -3.51 -2.65
N ARG A 176 7.78 -2.34 -2.99
CA ARG A 176 9.21 -2.09 -3.20
C ARG A 176 9.74 -0.89 -2.41
N LEU A 177 9.20 -0.67 -1.21
CA LEU A 177 9.60 0.44 -0.34
C LEU A 177 11.10 0.42 -0.04
N TRP A 178 11.67 -0.77 0.17
CA TRP A 178 13.10 -0.97 0.43
C TRP A 178 13.97 -0.40 -0.71
N ASN A 179 13.53 -0.57 -1.96
CA ASN A 179 14.21 0.00 -3.13
C ASN A 179 14.10 1.53 -3.16
N ALA A 180 12.93 2.08 -2.81
CA ALA A 180 12.74 3.53 -2.72
C ALA A 180 13.66 4.16 -1.67
N ALA A 181 13.81 3.53 -0.51
CA ALA A 181 14.70 3.98 0.55
C ALA A 181 16.17 4.00 0.10
N VAL A 182 16.65 2.90 -0.49
CA VAL A 182 18.02 2.81 -1.01
C VAL A 182 18.28 3.83 -2.12
N ALA A 183 17.34 4.01 -3.06
CA ALA A 183 17.51 4.90 -4.19
C ALA A 183 17.49 6.40 -3.81
N SER A 184 16.72 6.76 -2.77
CA SER A 184 16.55 8.15 -2.34
C SER A 184 17.48 8.55 -1.19
N GLY A 185 17.99 7.59 -0.42
CA GLY A 185 18.69 7.85 0.85
C GLY A 185 17.77 8.28 1.99
N VAL A 186 16.45 8.19 1.80
CA VAL A 186 15.42 8.49 2.81
C VAL A 186 15.07 7.21 3.56
N ALA A 187 14.95 7.29 4.88
CA ALA A 187 14.56 6.14 5.70
C ALA A 187 13.10 5.73 5.43
N GLU A 188 12.80 4.43 5.50
CA GLU A 188 11.50 3.84 5.21
C GLU A 188 10.38 4.46 6.06
N ARG A 189 10.67 4.72 7.34
CA ARG A 189 9.75 5.38 8.28
C ARG A 189 9.27 6.74 7.79
N GLU A 190 10.09 7.48 7.04
CA GLU A 190 9.75 8.81 6.55
C GLU A 190 8.74 8.72 5.40
N PHE A 191 8.89 7.72 4.51
CA PHE A 191 7.88 7.43 3.50
C PHE A 191 6.58 6.90 4.12
N ALA A 192 6.68 6.10 5.17
CA ALA A 192 5.53 5.58 5.89
C ALA A 192 4.83 6.65 6.75
N ALA A 193 5.50 7.76 7.05
CA ALA A 193 4.96 8.83 7.86
C ALA A 193 3.75 9.49 7.17
N GLY A 194 2.67 9.67 7.92
CA GLY A 194 1.42 10.23 7.40
C GLY A 194 0.50 9.23 6.70
N PHE A 195 0.91 7.98 6.48
CA PHE A 195 -0.01 6.92 6.02
C PHE A 195 -0.64 6.18 7.20
N ASP A 196 -1.93 5.85 7.10
CA ASP A 196 -2.62 5.06 8.13
C ASP A 196 -2.24 3.58 8.04
N THR A 197 -2.07 3.07 6.82
CA THR A 197 -1.58 1.71 6.55
C THR A 197 -0.51 1.70 5.47
N ILE A 198 0.41 0.75 5.55
CA ILE A 198 1.47 0.53 4.56
C ILE A 198 1.67 -0.96 4.33
N SER A 199 1.80 -1.33 3.06
CA SER A 199 2.16 -2.69 2.63
C SER A 199 3.66 -2.75 2.31
N VAL A 200 4.36 -3.82 2.68
CA VAL A 200 5.73 -4.10 2.25
C VAL A 200 5.87 -5.56 1.85
N CYS A 201 6.72 -5.86 0.86
CA CYS A 201 6.92 -7.25 0.39
C CYS A 201 8.30 -7.79 0.77
N PHE A 202 8.35 -9.10 1.03
CA PHE A 202 9.58 -9.87 1.29
C PHE A 202 9.88 -10.91 0.19
N SER A 203 9.03 -11.02 -0.82
CA SER A 203 9.09 -12.00 -1.91
C SER A 203 9.45 -11.38 -3.27
N LYS A 204 10.29 -10.34 -3.25
CA LYS A 204 10.77 -9.58 -4.40
C LYS A 204 12.27 -9.28 -4.24
#